data_AF-A0A3E0TUN4-F1
#
_entry.id   AF-A0A3E0TUN4-F1
#
_cell.length_a   1.000
_cell.length_b   1.000
_cell.length_c   1.000
_cell.angle_alpha   90.00
_cell.angle_beta   90.00
_cell.angle_gamma   90.00
#
_symmetry.space_group_name_H-M   'P 1'
#
loop_
_entity.id
_entity.type
_entity.pdbx_description
1 polymer ?
#
loop_
_entity_poly.entity_id
_entity_poly.type
_entity_poly.pdbx_seq_one_letter_code
_entity_poly.pdbx_strand_id
1 'polypeptide(L)'
;MSQPFNQQICDMANSMGISLYQRFSQTEASLFLHCNLEVLQTLQKQHKIEYIQVSKDICEFFGFQLIQYLVQQIQPSTQQSSPENPDRIIDIKEVQKLTNLSRTTIWRMERVGKFPDRLPLSSSRIGWRYNDIQEWIKSC
;
A
#
# COMPACT_ATOMS: atom_id res chain seq x y z
N MET A 1 4.87 8.07 28.51
CA MET A 1 4.04 9.16 27.95
C MET A 1 3.55 8.67 26.61
N SER A 2 2.25 8.42 26.44
CA SER A 2 1.68 8.05 25.15
C SER A 2 1.94 9.18 24.16
N GLN A 3 2.52 8.86 22.99
CA GLN A 3 2.67 9.86 21.93
C GLN A 3 1.27 10.32 21.49
N PRO A 4 0.99 11.63 21.45
CA PRO A 4 -0.34 12.14 21.12
C PRO A 4 -0.74 11.91 19.66
N PHE A 5 0.19 11.52 18.79
CA PHE A 5 -0.04 11.27 17.37
C PHE A 5 0.55 9.94 16.93
N ASN A 6 -0.02 9.39 15.85
CA ASN A 6 0.51 8.21 15.18
C ASN A 6 1.94 8.50 14.67
N GLN A 7 2.86 7.57 14.92
CA GLN A 7 4.25 7.63 14.47
C GLN A 7 4.38 7.87 12.96
N GLN A 8 3.47 7.32 12.14
CA GLN A 8 3.46 7.56 10.69
C GLN A 8 3.26 9.05 10.34
N ILE A 9 2.43 9.77 11.08
CA ILE A 9 2.19 11.20 10.87
C ILE A 9 3.44 11.99 11.28
N CYS A 10 4.08 11.61 12.39
CA CYS A 10 5.32 12.23 12.84
C CYS A 10 6.47 12.04 11.84
N ASP A 11 6.67 10.81 11.36
CA ASP A 11 7.72 10.48 10.40
C ASP A 11 7.51 11.21 9.07
N MET A 12 6.27 11.28 8.63
CA MET A 12 5.88 12.00 7.41
C MET A 12 6.09 13.52 7.56
N ALA A 13 5.76 14.11 8.72
CA ALA A 13 6.02 15.51 9.02
C ALA A 13 7.52 15.83 8.97
N ASN A 14 8.34 14.99 9.62
CA ASN A 14 9.78 15.11 9.62
C ASN A 14 10.37 15.00 8.21
N SER A 15 9.88 14.05 7.41
CA SER A 15 10.31 13.89 6.02
C SER A 15 9.94 15.08 5.13
N MET A 16 8.80 15.72 5.40
CA MET A 16 8.36 16.91 4.66
C MET A 16 8.92 18.22 5.24
N GLY A 17 9.67 18.17 6.33
CA GLY A 17 10.29 19.34 6.96
C GLY A 17 9.30 20.32 7.58
N ILE A 18 8.11 19.84 7.98
CA ILE A 18 7.08 20.68 8.60
C ILE A 18 6.83 20.28 10.05
N SER A 19 6.50 21.27 10.89
CA SER A 19 6.08 21.00 12.27
C SER A 19 4.60 20.64 12.31
N LEU A 20 4.24 19.63 13.12
CA LEU A 20 2.86 19.16 13.26
C LEU A 20 1.89 20.28 13.64
N TYR A 21 2.32 21.18 14.53
CA TYR A 21 1.51 22.28 15.04
C TYR A 21 1.75 23.61 14.31
N GLN A 22 2.49 23.60 13.20
CA GLN A 22 2.61 24.78 12.35
C GLN A 22 1.25 25.14 11.77
N ARG A 23 0.92 26.43 11.78
CA ARG A 23 -0.32 26.98 11.21
C ARG A 23 -0.09 27.30 9.74
N PHE A 24 -1.04 26.93 8.90
CA PHE A 24 -1.06 27.13 7.47
C PHE A 24 -2.33 27.88 7.10
N SER A 25 -2.18 28.99 6.37
CA SER A 25 -3.28 29.67 5.71
C SER A 25 -3.88 28.81 4.58
N GLN A 26 -5.02 29.23 4.05
CA GLN A 26 -5.69 28.49 2.98
C GLN A 26 -4.85 28.38 1.69
N THR A 27 -4.06 29.39 1.38
CA THR A 27 -3.12 29.37 0.25
C THR A 27 -1.95 28.43 0.50
N GLU A 28 -1.36 28.45 1.69
CA GLU A 28 -0.26 27.55 2.04
C GLU A 28 -0.70 26.08 2.08
N ALA A 29 -1.91 25.80 2.59
CA ALA A 29 -2.48 24.46 2.58
C ALA A 29 -2.74 23.95 1.15
N SER A 30 -3.22 24.82 0.25
CA SER A 30 -3.40 24.52 -1.16
C SER A 30 -2.07 24.18 -1.85
N LEU A 31 -1.02 24.95 -1.57
CA LEU A 31 0.34 24.66 -2.07
C LEU A 31 0.89 23.35 -1.51
N PHE A 32 0.73 23.11 -0.21
CA PHE A 32 1.21 21.89 0.45
C PHE A 32 0.56 20.62 -0.13
N LEU A 33 -0.77 20.64 -0.31
CA LEU A 33 -1.52 19.52 -0.88
C LEU A 33 -1.48 19.46 -2.41
N HIS A 34 -0.82 20.40 -3.08
CA HIS A 34 -0.76 20.52 -4.53
C HIS A 34 -2.17 20.53 -5.17
N CYS A 35 -3.12 21.24 -4.57
CA CYS A 35 -4.52 21.29 -5.02
C CYS A 35 -5.03 22.73 -5.15
N ASN A 36 -6.04 22.96 -5.98
CA ASN A 36 -6.63 24.29 -6.14
C ASN A 36 -7.43 24.72 -4.90
N LEU A 37 -7.57 26.03 -4.68
CA LEU A 37 -8.34 26.61 -3.56
C LEU A 37 -9.81 26.17 -3.59
N GLU A 38 -10.43 26.05 -4.77
CA GLU A 38 -11.80 25.56 -4.93
C GLU A 38 -11.96 24.11 -4.47
N VAL A 39 -10.95 23.27 -4.74
CA VAL A 39 -10.91 21.88 -4.29
C VAL A 39 -10.78 21.85 -2.78
N LEU A 40 -9.88 22.65 -2.21
CA LEU A 40 -9.70 22.74 -0.76
C LEU A 40 -10.99 23.18 -0.04
N GLN A 41 -11.71 24.17 -0.58
CA GLN A 41 -13.03 24.58 -0.07
C GLN A 41 -14.06 23.45 -0.16
N THR A 42 -14.02 22.66 -1.23
CA THR A 42 -14.89 21.49 -1.38
C THR A 42 -14.57 20.44 -0.33
N LEU A 43 -13.29 20.19 -0.05
CA LEU A 43 -12.86 19.26 1.01
C LEU A 43 -13.30 19.70 2.40
N GLN A 44 -13.28 21.02 2.68
CA GLN A 44 -13.84 21.59 3.92
C GLN A 44 -15.35 21.34 4.02
N LYS A 45 -16.11 21.65 2.96
CA LYS A 45 -17.57 21.41 2.91
C LYS A 45 -17.93 19.93 3.07
N GLN A 46 -17.07 19.04 2.55
CA GLN A 46 -17.22 17.59 2.65
C GLN A 46 -16.71 17.02 3.98
N HIS A 47 -16.21 17.85 4.90
CA HIS A 47 -15.60 17.42 6.17
C HIS A 47 -14.47 16.39 6.01
N LYS A 48 -13.73 16.47 4.90
CA LYS A 48 -12.59 15.58 4.63
C LYS A 48 -11.29 16.07 5.28
N ILE A 49 -11.21 17.37 5.55
CA ILE A 49 -10.06 18.00 6.19
C ILE A 49 -10.58 18.87 7.32
N GLU A 50 -10.10 18.60 8.52
CA GLU A 50 -10.34 19.43 9.70
C GLU A 50 -9.56 20.75 9.60
N TYR A 51 -10.13 21.83 10.12
CA TYR A 51 -9.53 23.16 10.09
C TYR A 51 -9.85 23.92 11.38
N ILE A 52 -9.13 25.01 11.62
CA ILE A 52 -9.43 25.97 12.68
C ILE A 52 -9.96 27.26 12.08
N GLN A 53 -11.01 27.80 12.69
CA GLN A 53 -11.57 29.10 12.33
C GLN A 53 -11.21 30.10 13.42
N VAL A 54 -10.25 30.97 13.14
CA VAL A 54 -9.70 31.93 14.12
C VAL A 54 -10.57 33.18 14.17
N SER A 55 -11.05 33.60 13.00
CA SER A 55 -11.96 34.73 12.80
C SER A 55 -12.99 34.35 11.73
N LYS A 56 -14.06 35.14 11.57
CA LYS A 56 -15.08 34.88 10.53
C LYS A 56 -14.48 34.71 9.12
N ASP A 57 -13.41 35.46 8.84
CA ASP A 57 -12.75 35.49 7.53
C ASP A 57 -11.39 34.75 7.49
N ILE A 58 -10.91 34.23 8.61
CA ILE A 58 -9.58 33.59 8.70
C ILE A 58 -9.74 32.12 9.05
N CYS A 59 -9.48 31.29 8.04
CA CYS A 59 -9.41 29.84 8.15
C CYS A 59 -7.95 29.38 8.03
N GLU A 60 -7.52 28.55 8.98
CA GLU A 60 -6.17 28.00 9.00
C GLU A 60 -6.21 26.50 9.29
N PHE A 61 -5.09 25.85 9.01
CA PHE A 61 -4.87 24.42 9.19
C PHE A 61 -3.62 24.21 10.03
N PHE A 62 -3.62 23.16 10.84
CA PHE A 62 -2.40 22.64 11.42
C PHE A 62 -1.73 21.65 10.47
N GLY A 63 -0.39 21.61 10.49
CA GLY A 63 0.39 20.70 9.66
C GLY A 63 -0.06 19.23 9.78
N PHE A 64 -0.38 18.78 11.00
CA PHE A 64 -0.86 17.41 11.21
C PHE A 64 -2.19 17.11 10.49
N GLN A 65 -3.08 18.09 10.31
CA GLN A 65 -4.37 17.91 9.62
C GLN A 65 -4.15 17.65 8.13
N LEU A 66 -3.23 18.40 7.52
CA LEU A 66 -2.86 18.22 6.12
C LEU A 66 -2.17 16.87 5.89
N ILE A 67 -1.25 16.49 6.77
CA ILE A 67 -0.56 15.20 6.73
C ILE A 67 -1.56 14.06 6.92
N GLN A 68 -2.48 14.18 7.90
CA GLN A 68 -3.49 13.16 8.15
C GLN A 68 -4.36 12.92 6.91
N TYR A 69 -4.76 13.98 6.21
CA TYR A 69 -5.47 13.85 4.95
C TYR A 69 -4.62 13.11 3.90
N LEU A 70 -3.34 13.47 3.74
CA LEU A 70 -2.45 12.76 2.81
C LEU A 70 -2.33 11.27 3.17
N VAL A 71 -2.15 10.93 4.43
CA VAL A 71 -2.07 9.53 4.90
C VAL A 71 -3.34 8.76 4.54
N GLN A 72 -4.52 9.39 4.62
CA GLN A 72 -5.78 8.77 4.18
C GLN A 72 -5.87 8.57 2.66
N GLN A 73 -5.23 9.44 1.87
CA GLN A 73 -5.18 9.34 0.40
C GLN A 73 -4.10 8.39 -0.10
N ILE A 74 -3.14 7.99 0.75
CA ILE A 74 -2.20 6.94 0.42
C ILE A 74 -2.99 5.64 0.35
N GLN A 75 -3.37 5.26 -0.88
CA GLN A 75 -3.51 3.85 -1.19
C GLN A 75 -2.16 3.26 -0.84
N PRO A 76 -2.06 2.30 0.10
CA PRO A 76 -0.82 1.61 0.25
C PRO A 76 -0.58 0.98 -1.11
N SER A 77 0.36 1.54 -1.88
CA SER A 77 1.11 0.78 -2.85
C SER A 77 1.96 -0.15 -2.02
N THR A 78 1.31 -1.07 -1.32
CA THR A 78 1.99 -2.21 -0.77
C THR A 78 2.62 -2.84 -1.99
N GLN A 79 3.93 -2.96 -1.95
CA GLN A 79 4.57 -4.10 -2.57
C GLN A 79 3.95 -5.36 -1.93
N GLN A 80 2.74 -5.70 -2.38
CA GLN A 80 2.04 -6.94 -2.14
C GLN A 80 1.49 -7.30 -3.51
N SER A 81 2.16 -8.26 -4.12
CA SER A 81 1.56 -9.17 -5.07
C SER A 81 0.25 -9.71 -4.46
N SER A 82 -0.87 -9.05 -4.72
CA SER A 82 -2.19 -9.52 -4.29
C SER A 82 -2.36 -10.99 -4.71
N PRO A 83 -2.77 -11.89 -3.82
CA PRO A 83 -3.12 -13.27 -4.16
C PRO A 83 -4.59 -13.36 -4.61
N GLU A 84 -5.11 -12.34 -5.30
CA GLU A 84 -6.53 -12.22 -5.63
C GLU A 84 -6.80 -12.48 -7.12
N ASN A 85 -5.84 -13.06 -7.84
CA ASN A 85 -6.14 -13.70 -9.11
C ASN A 85 -5.85 -15.21 -8.95
N PRO A 86 -6.88 -16.05 -8.76
CA PRO A 86 -6.70 -17.50 -8.59
C PRO A 86 -6.00 -18.13 -9.80
N ASP A 87 -6.04 -17.48 -10.96
CA ASP A 87 -5.38 -17.91 -12.19
C ASP A 87 -3.99 -17.30 -12.42
N ARG A 88 -3.41 -16.59 -11.44
CA ARG A 88 -2.06 -16.06 -11.64
C ARG A 88 -1.04 -17.18 -11.78
N ILE A 89 -0.09 -16.98 -12.69
CA ILE A 89 1.00 -17.92 -12.93
C ILE A 89 2.21 -17.49 -12.12
N ILE A 90 2.71 -18.37 -11.26
CA ILE A 90 3.85 -18.14 -10.38
C ILE A 90 5.13 -18.79 -10.93
N ASP A 91 6.26 -18.16 -10.68
CA ASP A 91 7.57 -18.67 -11.09
C ASP A 91 8.14 -19.65 -10.06
N ILE A 92 9.24 -20.33 -10.42
CA ILE A 92 9.88 -21.29 -9.50
C ILE A 92 10.30 -20.63 -8.19
N LYS A 93 10.69 -19.35 -8.19
CA LYS A 93 11.13 -18.65 -6.97
C LYS A 93 9.97 -18.47 -6.00
N GLU A 94 8.79 -18.08 -6.49
CA GLU A 94 7.58 -18.03 -5.68
C GLU A 94 7.15 -19.41 -5.20
N VAL A 95 7.17 -20.44 -6.05
CA VAL A 95 6.84 -21.81 -5.63
C VAL A 95 7.76 -22.28 -4.50
N GLN A 96 9.06 -22.03 -4.60
CA GLN A 96 10.03 -22.37 -3.54
C GLN A 96 9.74 -21.63 -2.24
N LYS A 97 9.33 -20.35 -2.31
CA LYS A 97 8.93 -19.58 -1.12
C LYS A 97 7.66 -20.13 -0.47
N LEU A 98 6.68 -20.54 -1.27
CA LEU A 98 5.39 -21.04 -0.78
C LEU A 98 5.51 -22.43 -0.16
N THR A 99 6.29 -23.32 -0.77
CA THR A 99 6.42 -24.72 -0.36
C THR A 99 7.61 -24.97 0.56
N ASN A 100 8.53 -24.01 0.66
CA ASN A 100 9.84 -24.14 1.30
C ASN A 100 10.67 -25.33 0.77
N LEU A 101 10.38 -25.80 -0.45
CA LEU A 101 11.09 -26.90 -1.10
C LEU A 101 12.18 -26.37 -2.04
N SER A 102 13.26 -27.13 -2.17
CA SER A 102 14.27 -26.84 -3.19
C SER A 102 13.75 -27.16 -4.60
N ARG A 103 14.24 -26.45 -5.61
CA ARG A 103 13.95 -26.73 -7.02
C ARG A 103 14.16 -28.19 -7.42
N THR A 104 15.20 -28.84 -6.88
CA THR A 104 15.50 -30.26 -7.14
C THR A 104 14.45 -31.18 -6.52
N THR A 105 13.91 -30.82 -5.36
CA THR A 105 12.84 -31.58 -4.70
C THR A 105 11.53 -31.46 -5.47
N ILE A 106 11.17 -30.24 -5.89
CA ILE A 106 10.01 -29.97 -6.75
C ILE A 106 10.09 -30.81 -8.04
N TRP A 107 11.22 -30.79 -8.74
CA TRP A 107 11.43 -31.59 -9.95
C TRP A 107 11.30 -33.10 -9.72
N ARG A 108 11.80 -33.61 -8.59
CA ARG A 108 11.67 -35.04 -8.25
C ARG A 108 10.20 -35.40 -7.98
N MET A 109 9.45 -34.53 -7.31
CA MET A 109 8.04 -34.76 -7.00
C MET A 109 7.17 -34.67 -8.25
N GLU A 110 7.48 -33.73 -9.17
CA GLU A 110 6.88 -33.64 -10.50
C GLU A 110 7.06 -34.97 -11.26
N ARG A 111 8.28 -35.53 -11.29
CA ARG A 111 8.55 -36.83 -11.95
C ARG A 111 7.82 -38.03 -11.35
N VAL A 112 7.44 -37.95 -10.08
CA VAL A 112 6.70 -39.00 -9.38
C VAL A 112 5.19 -38.74 -9.43
N GLY A 113 4.74 -37.63 -10.05
CA GLY A 113 3.33 -37.24 -10.13
C GLY A 113 2.74 -36.75 -8.80
N LYS A 114 3.60 -36.34 -7.85
CA LYS A 114 3.21 -35.87 -6.50
C LYS A 114 3.18 -34.34 -6.37
N PHE A 115 3.40 -33.62 -7.46
CA PHE A 115 3.43 -32.16 -7.50
C PHE A 115 2.64 -31.69 -8.71
N PRO A 116 1.99 -30.50 -8.67
CA PRO A 116 1.26 -29.98 -9.81
C PRO A 116 2.11 -29.82 -11.07
N ASP A 117 1.50 -30.05 -12.23
CA ASP A 117 2.16 -29.98 -13.53
C ASP A 117 2.63 -28.56 -13.85
N ARG A 118 3.80 -28.48 -14.49
CA ARG A 118 4.39 -27.21 -14.92
C ARG A 118 3.74 -26.72 -16.23
N LEU A 119 3.47 -25.42 -16.30
CA LEU A 119 2.97 -24.75 -17.49
C LEU A 119 4.11 -24.08 -18.27
N PRO A 120 4.39 -24.50 -19.52
CA PRO A 120 5.33 -23.79 -20.38
C PRO A 120 4.68 -22.48 -20.87
N LEU A 121 5.28 -21.34 -20.53
CA LEU A 121 4.82 -20.01 -20.96
C LEU A 121 5.54 -19.55 -22.23
N SER A 122 6.79 -19.98 -22.41
CA SER A 122 7.63 -19.68 -23.56
C SER A 122 8.73 -20.75 -23.68
N SER A 123 9.61 -20.64 -24.68
CA SER A 123 10.71 -21.57 -24.93
C SER A 123 11.65 -21.75 -23.72
N SER A 124 11.84 -20.70 -22.91
CA SER A 124 12.73 -20.72 -21.74
C SER A 124 12.01 -20.42 -20.41
N ARG A 125 10.69 -20.22 -20.43
CA ARG A 125 9.93 -19.80 -19.23
C ARG A 125 8.85 -20.81 -18.90
N ILE A 126 8.86 -21.23 -17.64
CA ILE A 126 7.96 -22.21 -17.06
C ILE A 126 7.35 -21.57 -15.81
N GLY A 127 6.08 -21.82 -15.55
CA GLY A 127 5.40 -21.42 -14.32
C GLY A 127 4.40 -22.46 -13.84
N TRP A 128 3.75 -22.16 -12.72
CA TRP A 128 2.68 -22.99 -12.12
C TRP A 128 1.46 -22.12 -11.87
N ARG A 129 0.25 -22.69 -11.94
CA ARG A 129 -0.93 -21.95 -11.46
C ARG A 129 -0.84 -21.82 -9.95
N TYR A 130 -1.11 -20.62 -9.45
CA TYR A 130 -1.12 -20.38 -8.01
C TYR A 130 -2.13 -21.28 -7.30
N ASN A 131 -3.33 -21.45 -7.87
CA ASN A 131 -4.39 -22.28 -7.30
C ASN A 131 -3.96 -23.74 -7.13
N ASP A 132 -3.38 -24.36 -8.16
CA ASP A 132 -2.94 -25.76 -8.10
C ASP A 132 -1.91 -25.99 -6.98
N ILE A 133 -1.01 -25.02 -6.78
CA ILE A 133 -0.01 -25.07 -5.71
C ILE A 133 -0.66 -24.87 -4.33
N GLN A 134 -1.64 -23.98 -4.20
CA GLN A 134 -2.39 -23.78 -2.96
C GLN A 134 -3.25 -25.00 -2.60
N GLU A 135 -3.93 -25.60 -3.58
CA GLU A 135 -4.68 -26.84 -3.40
C GLU A 135 -3.77 -27.99 -3.00
N TRP A 136 -2.60 -28.10 -3.64
CA TRP A 136 -1.59 -29.07 -3.27
C TRP A 136 -1.13 -28.89 -1.82
N ILE A 137 -0.81 -27.65 -1.39
CA ILE A 137 -0.43 -27.35 0.01
C ILE A 137 -1.54 -27.75 0.98
N LYS A 138 -2.81 -27.51 0.64
CA LYS A 138 -3.96 -27.90 1.47
C LYS A 138 -4.18 -29.42 1.52
N SER A 139 -3.76 -30.14 0.49
CA SER A 139 -3.87 -31.60 0.39
C SER A 139 -2.71 -32.36 1.04
N CYS A 140 -1.62 -31.66 1.39
CA CYS A 140 -0.49 -32.22 2.14
C CYS A 140 -0.81 -32.39 3.62
#